data_AF-A0A520G4R5-F1
#
_entry.id   AF-A0A520G4R5-F1
#
_cell.length_a   1.000
_cell.length_b   1.000
_cell.length_c   1.000
_cell.angle_alpha   90.00
_cell.angle_beta   90.00
_cell.angle_gamma   90.00
#
_symmetry.space_group_name_H-M   'P 1'
#
loop_
_entity.id
_entity.type
_entity.pdbx_description
1 polymer ?
#
loop_
_entity_poly.entity_id
_entity_poly.type
_entity_poly.pdbx_seq_one_letter_code
_entity_poly.pdbx_strand_id
1 'polypeptide(L)'
;ARPLRRLQQEMQMLLYTHPLNDAREARGRPGINSFWLSGTGRLPEGWHGDPPERPETLDALSAPYLRGDGHDWIEAWKALDAQLATQLLPAVQRGDDVTLTLCGERACQSWHNRGTGLLTRWTRLLRPVRPAAVLEQL
;
A
#
# COMPACT_ATOMS: atom_id res chain seq x y z
N ALA A 1 13.21 20.32 8.90
CA ALA A 1 11.88 20.89 9.25
C ALA A 1 11.69 22.37 8.89
N ARG A 2 12.71 23.24 8.89
CA ARG A 2 12.55 24.69 8.62
C ARG A 2 11.81 25.05 7.31
N PRO A 3 12.10 24.41 6.16
CA PRO A 3 11.37 24.70 4.92
C PRO A 3 9.88 24.38 5.01
N LEU A 4 9.53 23.28 5.69
CA LEU A 4 8.14 22.87 5.87
C LEU A 4 7.35 23.83 6.75
N ARG A 5 7.97 24.32 7.83
CA ARG A 5 7.35 25.32 8.69
C ARG A 5 7.12 26.64 7.96
N ARG A 6 8.08 27.05 7.12
CA ARG A 6 7.95 28.23 6.26
C ARG A 6 6.78 28.07 5.28
N LEU A 7 6.71 26.94 4.57
CA LEU A 7 5.58 26.61 3.69
C LEU A 7 4.25 26.66 4.46
N GLN A 8 4.21 26.10 5.67
CA GLN A 8 3.02 26.10 6.50
C GLN A 8 2.54 27.52 6.83
N GLN A 9 3.46 28.41 7.21
CA GLN A 9 3.16 29.81 7.49
C GLN A 9 2.69 30.56 6.25
N GLU A 10 3.38 30.40 5.11
CA GLU A 10 3.02 31.07 3.85
C GLU A 10 1.64 30.62 3.36
N MET A 11 1.37 29.31 3.37
CA MET A 11 0.05 28.78 3.01
C MET A 11 -1.04 29.22 3.99
N GLN A 12 -0.78 29.27 5.30
CA GLN A 12 -1.76 29.76 6.26
C GLN A 12 -2.16 31.21 5.96
N MET A 13 -1.19 32.07 5.61
CA MET A 13 -1.46 33.45 5.20
C MET A 13 -2.32 33.51 3.93
N LEU A 14 -2.01 32.69 2.92
CA LEU A 14 -2.78 32.65 1.67
C LEU A 14 -4.20 32.11 1.85
N LEU A 15 -4.37 31.07 2.67
CA LEU A 15 -5.65 30.44 2.93
C LEU A 15 -6.59 31.36 3.73
N TYR A 16 -6.03 32.17 4.64
CA TYR A 16 -6.81 33.09 5.46
C TYR A 16 -7.64 34.07 4.64
N THR A 17 -7.11 34.58 3.53
CA THR A 17 -7.80 35.55 2.65
C THR A 17 -8.35 34.90 1.37
N HIS A 18 -8.51 33.58 1.34
CA HIS A 18 -8.87 32.87 0.11
C HIS A 18 -10.39 32.99 -0.15
N PRO A 19 -10.84 33.40 -1.36
CA PRO A 19 -12.28 33.61 -1.66
C PRO A 19 -13.17 32.38 -1.44
N LEU A 20 -12.58 31.18 -1.52
CA LEU A 20 -13.28 29.94 -1.17
C LEU A 20 -13.76 29.93 0.29
N ASN A 21 -12.99 30.49 1.22
CA ASN A 21 -13.33 30.54 2.63
C ASN A 21 -14.46 31.54 2.88
N ASP A 22 -14.46 32.69 2.22
CA ASP A 22 -15.59 33.63 2.25
C ASP A 22 -16.88 32.96 1.76
N ALA A 23 -16.81 32.20 0.66
CA ALA A 23 -17.95 31.45 0.13
C ALA A 23 -18.41 30.30 1.04
N ARG A 24 -17.51 29.72 1.85
CA ARG A 24 -17.84 28.71 2.86
C ARG A 24 -18.52 29.35 4.07
N GLU A 25 -18.00 30.47 4.54
CA GLU A 25 -18.54 31.22 5.67
C GLU A 25 -19.94 31.76 5.34
N ALA A 26 -20.16 32.28 4.13
CA ALA A 26 -21.47 32.68 3.63
C ALA A 26 -22.51 31.52 3.64
N ARG A 27 -22.05 30.26 3.67
CA ARG A 27 -22.88 29.04 3.77
C ARG A 27 -22.86 28.43 5.17
N GLY A 28 -22.35 29.14 6.18
CA GLY A 28 -22.23 28.67 7.57
C GLY A 28 -21.24 27.51 7.75
N ARG A 29 -20.30 27.32 6.81
CA ARG A 29 -19.29 26.26 6.86
C ARG A 29 -17.94 26.82 7.35
N PRO A 30 -17.19 26.07 8.17
CA PRO A 30 -15.87 26.51 8.62
C PRO A 30 -14.88 26.59 7.45
N GLY A 31 -14.01 27.60 7.47
CA GLY A 31 -12.94 27.79 6.49
C GLY A 31 -11.86 26.69 6.54
N ILE A 32 -11.12 26.56 5.45
CA ILE A 32 -9.96 25.66 5.32
C ILE A 32 -8.71 26.54 5.42
N ASN A 33 -8.13 26.61 6.62
CA ASN A 33 -7.06 27.57 6.95
C ASN A 33 -5.71 26.91 7.27
N SER A 34 -5.62 25.60 7.14
CA SER A 34 -4.40 24.86 7.44
C SER A 34 -4.35 23.55 6.67
N PHE A 35 -3.20 22.92 6.66
CA PHE A 35 -2.97 21.61 6.06
C PHE A 35 -2.04 20.81 6.96
N TRP A 36 -2.19 19.50 6.90
CA TRP A 36 -1.29 18.54 7.53
C TRP A 36 -0.67 17.68 6.45
N LEU A 37 0.60 17.34 6.65
CA LEU A 37 1.33 16.43 5.77
C LEU A 37 1.56 15.12 6.52
N SER A 38 1.26 14.03 5.85
CA SER A 38 1.46 12.65 6.30
C SER A 38 2.06 11.82 5.17
N GLY A 39 2.70 10.69 5.49
CA GLY A 39 3.28 9.81 4.47
C GLY A 39 4.47 10.41 3.71
N THR A 40 5.21 11.34 4.34
CA THR A 40 6.36 11.98 3.68
C THR A 40 7.52 11.00 3.53
N GLY A 41 8.08 10.89 2.32
CA GLY A 41 9.25 10.08 2.02
C GLY A 41 10.04 10.68 0.86
N ARG A 42 11.28 10.19 0.68
CA ARG A 42 12.07 10.52 -0.49
C ARG A 42 11.83 9.44 -1.54
N LEU A 43 11.35 9.84 -2.71
CA LEU A 43 11.25 8.92 -3.84
C LEU A 43 12.65 8.40 -4.23
N PRO A 44 12.76 7.14 -4.68
CA PRO A 44 13.99 6.61 -5.23
C PRO A 44 14.49 7.45 -6.40
N GLU A 45 15.81 7.46 -6.60
CA GLU A 45 16.42 8.08 -7.77
C GLU A 45 15.95 7.34 -9.04
N GLY A 46 15.55 8.08 -10.08
CA GLY A 46 14.96 7.50 -11.29
C GLY A 46 13.49 7.11 -11.19
N TRP A 47 12.74 7.60 -10.19
CA TRP A 47 11.28 7.47 -10.20
C TRP A 47 10.67 8.43 -11.24
N HIS A 48 9.92 7.88 -12.20
CA HIS A 48 9.36 8.63 -13.34
C HIS A 48 7.83 8.71 -13.36
N GLY A 49 7.15 8.34 -12.27
CA GLY A 49 5.70 8.52 -12.13
C GLY A 49 4.82 7.43 -12.74
N ASP A 50 5.26 6.79 -13.82
CA ASP A 50 4.58 5.64 -14.40
C ASP A 50 5.41 4.38 -14.18
N PRO A 51 4.87 3.35 -13.49
CA PRO A 51 5.54 2.06 -13.45
C PRO A 51 5.52 1.44 -14.85
N PRO A 52 6.61 0.78 -15.28
CA PRO A 52 6.67 0.14 -16.60
C PRO A 52 5.60 -0.95 -16.77
N GLU A 53 5.14 -1.53 -15.66
CA GLU A 53 4.05 -2.51 -15.63
C GLU A 53 3.19 -2.23 -14.40
N ARG A 54 1.86 -2.17 -14.60
CA ARG A 54 0.91 -1.99 -13.50
C ARG A 54 0.65 -3.35 -12.87
N PRO A 55 0.87 -3.50 -11.55
CA PRO A 55 0.55 -4.76 -10.90
C PRO A 55 -0.95 -5.01 -10.94
N GLU A 56 -1.35 -6.24 -11.21
CA GLU A 56 -2.72 -6.69 -10.96
C GLU A 56 -2.98 -6.55 -9.45
N THR A 57 -3.99 -5.77 -9.09
CA THR A 57 -4.34 -5.53 -7.69
C THR A 57 -5.56 -6.37 -7.35
N LEU A 58 -5.43 -7.21 -6.33
CA LEU A 58 -6.53 -8.03 -5.81
C LEU A 58 -7.01 -7.41 -4.49
N ASP A 59 -8.12 -6.67 -4.55
CA ASP A 59 -8.64 -5.87 -3.43
C ASP A 59 -9.99 -6.39 -2.88
N ALA A 60 -10.36 -7.62 -3.24
CA ALA A 60 -11.63 -8.27 -2.90
C ALA A 60 -11.95 -8.32 -1.39
N LEU A 61 -10.93 -8.21 -0.54
CA LEU A 61 -11.08 -8.16 0.92
C LEU A 61 -11.60 -6.81 1.44
N SER A 62 -11.45 -5.73 0.67
CA SER A 62 -11.75 -4.37 1.12
C SER A 62 -13.24 -4.15 1.34
N ALA A 63 -14.07 -4.61 0.41
CA ALA A 63 -15.52 -4.44 0.49
C ALA A 63 -16.16 -5.11 1.72
N PRO A 64 -15.92 -6.42 2.02
CA PRO A 64 -16.48 -7.03 3.22
C PRO A 64 -15.88 -6.47 4.51
N TYR A 65 -14.59 -6.07 4.52
CA TYR A 65 -13.97 -5.39 5.66
C TYR A 65 -14.69 -4.07 6.00
N LEU A 66 -14.95 -3.22 5.00
CA LEU A 66 -15.65 -1.95 5.19
C LEU A 66 -17.10 -2.12 5.66
N ARG A 67 -17.74 -3.25 5.33
CA ARG A 67 -19.09 -3.59 5.83
C ARG A 67 -19.09 -4.19 7.24
N GLY A 68 -17.92 -4.58 7.76
CA GLY A 68 -17.83 -5.33 9.01
C GLY A 68 -18.41 -6.74 8.91
N ASP A 69 -18.47 -7.32 7.71
CA ASP A 69 -19.04 -8.66 7.48
C ASP A 69 -17.95 -9.73 7.58
N GLY A 70 -17.88 -10.39 8.73
CA GLY A 70 -16.88 -11.42 8.98
C GLY A 70 -17.06 -12.68 8.12
N HIS A 71 -18.29 -13.04 7.75
CA HIS A 71 -18.54 -14.23 6.95
C HIS A 71 -18.08 -14.01 5.51
N ASP A 72 -18.53 -12.93 4.88
CA ASP A 72 -18.11 -12.55 3.54
C ASP A 72 -16.59 -12.32 3.47
N TRP A 73 -16.00 -11.78 4.53
CA TRP A 73 -14.55 -11.57 4.59
C TRP A 73 -13.77 -12.89 4.59
N ILE A 74 -14.24 -13.90 5.33
CA ILE A 74 -13.63 -15.24 5.31
C ILE A 74 -13.78 -15.91 3.94
N GLU A 75 -14.97 -15.82 3.33
CA GLU A 75 -15.20 -16.40 1.99
C GLU A 75 -14.36 -15.69 0.92
N ALA A 76 -14.24 -14.36 0.98
CA ALA A 76 -13.37 -13.59 0.10
C ALA A 76 -11.89 -14.00 0.25
N TRP A 77 -11.44 -14.29 1.48
CA TRP A 77 -10.10 -14.84 1.72
C TRP A 77 -9.88 -16.19 1.05
N LYS A 78 -10.82 -17.13 1.18
CA LYS A 78 -10.72 -18.45 0.55
C LYS A 78 -10.71 -18.34 -0.97
N ALA A 79 -11.56 -17.48 -1.53
CA ALA A 79 -11.62 -17.23 -2.97
C ALA A 79 -10.29 -16.66 -3.49
N LEU A 80 -9.72 -15.69 -2.77
CA LEU A 80 -8.44 -15.08 -3.10
C LEU A 80 -7.30 -16.10 -3.08
N ASP A 81 -7.21 -16.93 -2.03
CA ASP A 81 -6.20 -17.98 -1.92
C ASP A 81 -6.29 -18.99 -3.09
N ALA A 82 -7.50 -19.45 -3.41
CA ALA A 82 -7.73 -20.37 -4.53
C ALA A 82 -7.37 -19.74 -5.89
N GLN A 83 -7.73 -18.47 -6.10
CA GLN A 83 -7.38 -17.72 -7.31
C GLN A 83 -5.86 -17.58 -7.46
N LEU A 84 -5.17 -17.13 -6.41
CA LEU A 84 -3.72 -16.95 -6.41
C LEU A 84 -2.99 -18.29 -6.64
N ALA A 85 -3.42 -19.36 -5.99
CA ALA A 85 -2.86 -20.69 -6.21
C ALA A 85 -3.02 -21.13 -7.68
N THR A 86 -4.17 -20.87 -8.29
CA THR A 86 -4.44 -21.25 -9.68
C THR A 86 -3.60 -20.43 -10.67
N GLN A 87 -3.43 -19.14 -10.42
CA GLN A 87 -2.71 -18.24 -11.33
C GLN A 87 -1.19 -18.35 -11.17
N LEU A 88 -0.68 -18.34 -9.94
CA LEU A 88 0.75 -18.20 -9.67
C LEU A 88 1.48 -19.55 -9.58
N LEU A 89 0.85 -20.61 -9.05
CA LEU A 89 1.54 -21.89 -8.84
C LEU A 89 2.06 -22.52 -10.14
N PRO A 90 1.28 -22.58 -11.24
CA PRO A 90 1.79 -23.13 -12.50
C PRO A 90 2.96 -22.31 -13.06
N ALA A 91 2.88 -20.98 -12.99
CA ALA A 91 3.95 -20.09 -13.45
C ALA A 91 5.24 -20.32 -12.64
N VAL A 92 5.14 -20.43 -11.31
CA VAL A 92 6.27 -20.75 -10.43
C VAL A 92 6.85 -22.14 -10.75
N GLN A 93 6.02 -23.14 -11.00
CA GLN A 93 6.46 -24.51 -11.34
C GLN A 93 7.16 -24.60 -12.69
N ARG A 94 6.74 -23.80 -13.68
CA ARG A 94 7.44 -23.65 -14.97
C ARG A 94 8.77 -22.89 -14.85
N GLY A 95 9.00 -22.22 -13.71
CA GLY A 95 10.17 -21.40 -13.47
C GLY A 95 10.06 -19.98 -14.02
N ASP A 96 8.84 -19.52 -14.34
CA ASP A 96 8.58 -18.13 -14.74
C ASP A 96 8.95 -17.17 -13.60
N ASP A 97 9.28 -15.92 -13.90
CA ASP A 97 9.53 -14.91 -12.86
C ASP A 97 8.20 -14.42 -12.28
N VAL A 98 7.99 -14.61 -10.98
CA VAL A 98 6.76 -14.27 -10.28
C VAL A 98 7.10 -13.44 -9.05
N THR A 99 6.48 -12.28 -8.97
CA THR A 99 6.55 -11.37 -7.82
C THR A 99 5.19 -11.31 -7.14
N LEU A 100 5.13 -11.65 -5.86
CA LEU A 100 3.95 -11.45 -5.01
C LEU A 100 4.24 -10.31 -4.04
N THR A 101 3.39 -9.30 -4.00
CA THR A 101 3.47 -8.23 -3.01
C THR A 101 2.22 -8.23 -2.15
N LEU A 102 2.40 -8.35 -0.83
CA LEU A 102 1.32 -8.15 0.14
C LEU A 102 1.44 -6.75 0.73
N CYS A 103 0.34 -6.02 0.74
CA CYS A 103 0.25 -4.66 1.25
C CYS A 103 -0.65 -4.62 2.48
N GLY A 104 -0.13 -4.07 3.58
CA GLY A 104 -0.89 -3.68 4.76
C GLY A 104 -1.13 -2.18 4.81
N GLU A 105 -1.59 -1.69 5.96
CA GLU A 105 -1.83 -0.25 6.17
C GLU A 105 -0.52 0.54 6.22
N ARG A 106 0.55 -0.06 6.75
CA ARG A 106 1.79 0.65 7.10
C ARG A 106 2.99 0.18 6.30
N ALA A 107 2.97 -1.07 5.84
CA ALA A 107 4.07 -1.64 5.08
C ALA A 107 3.56 -2.48 3.90
N CYS A 108 4.46 -2.72 2.97
CA CYS A 108 4.30 -3.74 1.95
C CYS A 108 5.53 -4.65 1.98
N GLN A 109 5.31 -5.93 1.67
CA GLN A 109 6.38 -6.91 1.54
C GLN A 109 6.25 -7.60 0.19
N SER A 110 7.38 -7.71 -0.51
CA SER A 110 7.46 -8.34 -1.82
C SER A 110 8.32 -9.59 -1.76
N TRP A 111 7.85 -10.66 -2.40
CA TRP A 111 8.55 -11.92 -2.57
C TRP A 111 8.73 -12.20 -4.05
N HIS A 112 9.94 -12.61 -4.42
CA HIS A 112 10.30 -13.02 -5.78
C HIS A 112 10.69 -14.51 -5.76
N ASN A 113 10.25 -15.27 -6.76
CA ASN A 113 10.58 -16.69 -6.87
C ASN A 113 11.96 -16.95 -7.52
N ARG A 114 12.47 -16.04 -8.35
CA ARG A 114 13.83 -16.10 -8.94
C ARG A 114 14.84 -15.36 -8.07
N GLY A 115 15.99 -16.00 -7.81
CA GLY A 115 17.09 -15.41 -7.02
C GLY A 115 17.74 -16.32 -5.98
N THR A 116 17.32 -17.59 -5.85
CA THR A 116 17.92 -18.49 -4.85
C THR A 116 18.92 -19.46 -5.48
N GLY A 117 20.21 -19.11 -5.39
CA GLY A 117 21.30 -20.07 -5.59
C GLY A 117 21.17 -21.27 -4.64
N LEU A 118 21.93 -22.34 -4.91
CA LEU A 118 21.88 -23.60 -4.14
C LEU A 118 21.94 -23.35 -2.61
N LEU A 119 22.82 -22.47 -2.14
CA LEU A 119 22.97 -22.14 -0.71
C LEU A 119 21.70 -21.55 -0.07
N THR A 120 20.98 -20.67 -0.78
CA THR A 120 19.72 -20.07 -0.29
C THR A 120 18.57 -21.06 -0.19
N ARG A 121 18.57 -22.14 -0.98
CA ARG A 121 17.58 -23.23 -0.86
C ARG A 121 17.79 -24.03 0.43
N TRP A 122 19.05 -24.25 0.80
CA TRP A 122 19.42 -24.97 2.04
C TRP A 122 19.07 -24.14 3.29
N THR A 123 19.27 -22.83 3.26
CA THR A 123 18.88 -21.96 4.38
C THR A 123 17.38 -21.78 4.53
N ARG A 124 16.59 -21.85 3.44
CA ARG A 124 15.11 -21.80 3.50
C ARG A 124 14.52 -23.02 4.21
N LEU A 125 15.11 -24.21 4.05
CA LEU A 125 14.71 -25.41 4.80
C LEU A 125 14.89 -25.24 6.32
N LEU A 126 15.80 -24.37 6.75
CA LEU A 126 16.09 -24.07 8.16
C LEU A 126 15.32 -22.86 8.70
N ARG A 127 14.62 -22.11 7.85
CA ARG A 127 13.83 -20.92 8.24
C ARG A 127 12.43 -20.99 7.61
N PRO A 128 11.49 -21.74 8.22
CA PRO A 128 10.11 -21.71 7.79
C PRO A 128 9.58 -20.27 7.90
N VAL A 129 8.93 -19.80 6.84
CA VAL A 129 8.17 -18.55 6.88
C VAL A 129 7.03 -18.77 7.87
N ARG A 130 7.01 -17.99 8.96
CA ARG A 130 5.91 -18.01 9.93
C ARG A 130 4.87 -16.99 9.48
N PRO A 131 3.65 -17.41 9.08
CA PRO A 131 2.63 -16.49 8.59
C PRO A 131 2.32 -15.36 9.58
N ALA A 132 2.28 -15.67 10.88
CA ALA A 132 2.08 -14.67 11.94
C ALA A 132 3.17 -13.59 11.97
N ALA A 133 4.44 -13.97 11.76
CA ALA A 133 5.55 -13.01 11.74
C ALA A 133 5.53 -12.12 10.48
N VAL A 134 4.99 -12.62 9.37
CA VAL A 134 4.77 -11.83 8.16
C VAL A 134 3.66 -10.81 8.40
N LEU A 135 2.55 -11.22 9.04
CA LEU A 135 1.43 -10.34 9.38
C LEU A 135 1.84 -9.20 10.33
N GLU A 136 2.70 -9.46 11.32
CA GLU A 136 3.23 -8.43 12.23
C GLU A 136 4.08 -7.36 11.52
N GLN A 137 4.55 -7.65 10.31
CA GLN A 137 5.44 -6.79 9.53
C GLN A 137 4.72 -6.06 8.38
N LEU A 138 3.39 -6.20 8.25
CA LEU A 138 2.55 -5.51 7.26
C LEU A 138 1.78 -4.34 7.90
#